data_AF-A0AAD3MLS9-F1
#
_entry.id   AF-A0AAD3MLS9-F1
#
_cell.length_a   1.000
_cell.length_b   1.000
_cell.length_c   1.000
_cell.angle_alpha   90.00
_cell.angle_beta   90.00
_cell.angle_gamma   90.00
#
_symmetry.space_group_name_H-M   'P 1'
#
loop_
_entity.id
_entity.type
_entity.pdbx_description
1 polymer ?
#
loop_
_entity_poly.entity_id
_entity_poly.type
_entity_poly.pdbx_seq_one_letter_code
_entity_poly.pdbx_strand_id
1 'polypeptide(L)'
;MFHSPILPRVRKRPRPAEAGIPRREEVKFEDVRLYLVERKMGRSRRSFLTQLARSKGFIVEDILSDVVTHIVSEDSQASSLWTWLKGCDLRNLTSMLVLDISWFTDSMREGRPVAVETRHLIQDTLPTASEGSTPTPVTTVSQYACQRRITTENSNKIFTDAFEVLADSYEFSEIEGSCLAFRRAASVLKSLPCVVRCLGDTEDLPCLGEHTKAVMEEILQYGRSFEVEKILSDERFQTLKLFTSVFGVGPKTAEKWYRRGLRSFSDILTEPGIQLNRMQQTGFLHYEDISRAVSKAEARALGNIIDEAVHAITLDAIIALTGGFRRGKEFGHDVDFIVTTPELDRERTLLPDIIDRLEQQVFTDPTLTFSLPPFPKCPLGNAALLLV
;
A
#
# COMPACT_ATOMS: atom_id res chain seq x y z
N MET A 1 -75.06 21.11 -10.56
CA MET A 1 -74.70 21.68 -9.25
C MET A 1 -74.02 20.59 -8.45
N PHE A 2 -72.76 20.77 -8.07
CA PHE A 2 -72.15 20.33 -6.80
C PHE A 2 -70.68 20.81 -6.83
N HIS A 3 -70.39 21.76 -5.95
CA HIS A 3 -69.09 22.41 -5.77
C HIS A 3 -68.10 21.46 -5.10
N SER A 4 -66.84 21.44 -5.58
CA SER A 4 -65.70 20.92 -4.80
C SER A 4 -64.92 22.10 -4.19
N PRO A 5 -64.56 22.05 -2.90
CA PRO A 5 -63.93 23.16 -2.20
C PRO A 5 -62.41 23.22 -2.42
N ILE A 6 -61.92 24.45 -2.58
CA ILE A 6 -60.50 24.81 -2.66
C ILE A 6 -59.90 24.82 -1.24
N LEU A 7 -58.88 24.01 -1.00
CA LEU A 7 -58.09 24.04 0.25
C LEU A 7 -57.05 25.18 0.22
N PRO A 8 -56.79 25.87 1.35
CA PRO A 8 -56.01 27.11 1.38
C PRO A 8 -54.49 26.88 1.40
N ARG A 9 -53.76 27.78 0.72
CA ARG A 9 -52.30 27.91 0.78
C ARG A 9 -51.84 28.27 2.21
N VAL A 10 -50.97 27.45 2.79
CA VAL A 10 -50.30 27.73 4.06
C VAL A 10 -49.36 28.94 3.90
N ARG A 11 -49.73 30.06 4.55
CA ARG A 11 -48.85 31.23 4.72
C ARG A 11 -47.76 30.88 5.74
N LYS A 12 -46.48 30.97 5.32
CA LYS A 12 -45.34 30.95 6.24
C LYS A 12 -45.45 32.13 7.20
N ARG A 13 -45.46 31.86 8.51
CA ARG A 13 -45.37 32.89 9.57
C ARG A 13 -44.03 33.63 9.46
N PRO A 14 -43.99 34.97 9.57
CA PRO A 14 -42.73 35.69 9.73
C PRO A 14 -42.16 35.39 11.12
N ARG A 15 -40.85 35.08 11.19
CA ARG A 15 -40.13 35.05 12.46
C ARG A 15 -39.90 36.48 12.97
N PRO A 16 -39.87 36.71 14.29
CA PRO A 16 -39.73 38.06 14.86
C PRO A 16 -38.35 38.64 14.53
N ALA A 17 -38.32 39.93 14.22
CA ALA A 17 -37.09 40.70 14.17
C ALA A 17 -36.58 40.89 15.59
N GLU A 18 -35.56 40.14 15.99
CA GLU A 18 -34.76 40.47 17.16
C GLU A 18 -33.85 41.64 16.79
N ALA A 19 -34.08 42.77 17.47
CA ALA A 19 -33.21 43.93 17.43
C ALA A 19 -31.86 43.55 18.04
N GLY A 20 -30.89 43.23 17.18
CA GLY A 20 -29.50 43.03 17.57
C GLY A 20 -28.87 44.37 17.96
N ILE A 21 -28.71 44.59 19.26
CA ILE A 21 -27.77 45.56 19.82
C ILE A 21 -26.40 45.24 19.20
N PRO A 22 -25.66 46.20 18.62
CA PRO A 22 -24.33 45.92 18.09
C PRO A 22 -23.42 45.64 19.28
N ARG A 23 -23.23 44.34 19.59
CA ARG A 23 -22.14 43.91 20.45
C ARG A 23 -20.88 44.33 19.72
N ARG A 24 -20.15 45.30 20.28
CA ARG A 24 -18.77 45.58 19.87
C ARG A 24 -18.04 44.24 19.88
N GLU A 25 -17.65 43.76 18.71
CA GLU A 25 -16.80 42.58 18.57
C GLU A 25 -15.45 42.96 19.20
N GLU A 26 -15.23 42.55 20.45
CA GLU A 26 -13.95 42.74 21.10
C GLU A 26 -12.91 41.90 20.35
N VAL A 27 -11.96 42.58 19.72
CA VAL A 27 -10.80 41.97 19.09
C VAL A 27 -9.92 41.38 20.19
N LYS A 28 -9.61 40.09 20.10
CA LYS A 28 -8.84 39.35 21.11
C LYS A 28 -7.45 38.93 20.63
N PHE A 29 -7.25 38.84 19.31
CA PHE A 29 -6.04 38.28 18.70
C PHE A 29 -5.46 39.27 17.69
N GLU A 30 -4.81 40.32 18.18
CA GLU A 30 -4.27 41.40 17.33
C GLU A 30 -3.13 40.94 16.40
N ASP A 31 -2.39 39.90 16.82
CA ASP A 31 -1.26 39.32 16.06
C ASP A 31 -1.71 38.40 14.90
N VAL A 32 -3.01 38.04 14.86
CA VAL A 32 -3.56 37.09 13.88
C VAL A 32 -4.60 37.78 13.00
N ARG A 33 -4.17 38.15 11.78
CA ARG A 33 -4.99 38.77 10.75
C ARG A 33 -5.24 37.78 9.62
N LEU A 34 -6.48 37.31 9.54
CA LEU A 34 -6.91 36.28 8.60
C LEU A 34 -7.33 36.90 7.27
N TYR A 35 -6.97 36.24 6.17
CA TYR A 35 -7.63 36.43 4.88
C TYR A 35 -8.17 35.09 4.39
N LEU A 36 -9.48 35.05 4.08
CA LEU A 36 -10.17 33.85 3.59
C LEU A 36 -10.24 33.87 2.05
N VAL A 37 -9.61 32.90 1.40
CA VAL A 37 -9.51 32.84 -0.07
C VAL A 37 -10.86 32.42 -0.69
N GLU A 38 -11.49 33.32 -1.46
CA GLU A 38 -12.85 33.12 -1.98
C GLU A 38 -12.94 32.10 -3.13
N ARG A 39 -11.87 31.90 -3.93
CA ARG A 39 -11.91 31.24 -5.25
C ARG A 39 -12.70 29.93 -5.29
N LYS A 40 -12.39 28.98 -4.40
CA LYS A 40 -13.07 27.65 -4.30
C LYS A 40 -14.11 27.58 -3.19
N MET A 41 -14.04 28.51 -2.23
CA MET A 41 -14.93 28.61 -1.07
C MET A 41 -16.30 29.22 -1.44
N GLY A 42 -16.32 30.22 -2.32
CA GLY A 42 -17.52 30.97 -2.72
C GLY A 42 -17.95 32.05 -1.70
N ARG A 43 -18.54 33.14 -2.22
CA ARG A 43 -18.88 34.35 -1.44
C ARG A 43 -19.73 34.09 -0.20
N SER A 44 -20.76 33.24 -0.31
CA SER A 44 -21.67 32.93 0.80
C SER A 44 -20.95 32.24 1.96
N ARG A 45 -20.07 31.27 1.64
CA ARG A 45 -19.30 30.53 2.64
C ARG A 45 -18.22 31.40 3.27
N ARG A 46 -17.52 32.20 2.46
CA ARG A 46 -16.57 33.20 2.96
C ARG A 46 -17.22 34.17 3.94
N SER A 47 -18.41 34.69 3.62
CA SER A 47 -19.15 35.59 4.50
C SER A 47 -19.52 34.93 5.83
N PHE A 48 -19.96 33.67 5.79
CA PHE A 48 -20.29 32.91 7.00
C PHE A 48 -19.06 32.71 7.90
N LEU A 49 -17.94 32.26 7.33
CA LEU A 49 -16.70 32.03 8.08
C LEU A 49 -16.12 33.34 8.63
N THR A 50 -16.24 34.44 7.88
CA THR A 50 -15.83 35.78 8.33
C THR A 50 -16.61 36.20 9.58
N GLN A 51 -17.93 36.07 9.57
CA GLN A 51 -18.77 36.37 10.74
C GLN A 51 -18.46 35.46 11.92
N LEU A 52 -18.23 34.17 11.67
CA LEU A 52 -17.86 33.21 12.71
C LEU A 52 -16.55 33.60 13.40
N ALA A 53 -15.50 33.89 12.63
CA ALA A 53 -14.20 34.28 13.16
C ALA A 53 -14.25 35.62 13.91
N ARG A 54 -14.93 36.64 13.37
CA ARG A 54 -15.12 37.94 14.04
C ARG A 54 -15.90 37.80 15.36
N SER A 55 -16.93 36.96 15.40
CA SER A 55 -17.67 36.66 16.64
C SER A 55 -16.82 36.00 17.73
N LYS A 56 -15.69 35.37 17.34
CA LYS A 56 -14.72 34.74 18.24
C LYS A 56 -13.53 35.65 18.57
N GLY A 57 -13.51 36.90 18.06
CA GLY A 57 -12.48 37.90 18.36
C GLY A 57 -11.26 37.87 17.43
N PHE A 58 -11.34 37.18 16.29
CA PHE A 58 -10.30 37.21 15.25
C PHE A 58 -10.48 38.42 14.34
N ILE A 59 -9.37 38.95 13.82
CA ILE A 59 -9.39 39.95 12.76
C ILE A 59 -9.44 39.21 11.42
N VAL A 60 -10.45 39.53 10.60
CA VAL A 60 -10.57 39.01 9.22
C VAL A 60 -10.57 40.19 8.26
N GLU A 61 -9.57 40.23 7.40
CA GLU A 61 -9.39 41.24 6.36
C GLU A 61 -10.24 40.90 5.13
N ASP A 62 -10.95 41.89 4.61
CA ASP A 62 -11.77 41.74 3.41
C ASP A 62 -10.93 41.77 2.12
N ILE A 63 -9.71 42.33 2.20
CA ILE A 63 -8.78 42.49 1.08
C ILE A 63 -7.43 41.89 1.47
N LEU A 64 -6.85 41.09 0.57
CA LEU A 64 -5.50 40.56 0.73
C LEU A 64 -4.49 41.70 0.63
N SER A 65 -3.69 41.91 1.67
CA SER A 65 -2.73 43.00 1.78
C SER A 65 -1.57 42.63 2.70
N ASP A 66 -0.52 43.46 2.76
CA ASP A 66 0.69 43.19 3.54
C ASP A 66 0.48 43.10 5.07
N VAL A 67 -0.71 43.47 5.59
CA VAL A 67 -1.05 43.34 7.02
C VAL A 67 -1.59 41.96 7.39
N VAL A 68 -1.93 41.13 6.40
CA VAL A 68 -2.43 39.77 6.63
C VAL A 68 -1.29 38.90 7.16
N THR A 69 -1.53 38.11 8.20
CA THR A 69 -0.54 37.16 8.73
C THR A 69 -0.88 35.72 8.36
N HIS A 70 -2.16 35.39 8.19
CA HIS A 70 -2.63 34.04 7.87
C HIS A 70 -3.58 34.08 6.67
N ILE A 71 -3.23 33.35 5.61
CA ILE A 71 -4.05 33.16 4.43
C ILE A 71 -4.66 31.76 4.53
N VAL A 72 -5.98 31.67 4.62
CA VAL A 72 -6.68 30.38 4.75
C VAL A 72 -7.42 30.07 3.46
N SER A 73 -7.19 28.87 2.92
CA SER A 73 -7.78 28.41 1.68
C SER A 73 -8.48 27.06 1.85
N GLU A 74 -9.53 26.83 1.05
CA GLU A 74 -10.16 25.51 0.84
C GLU A 74 -9.68 24.85 -0.47
N ASP A 75 -8.66 25.44 -1.12
CA ASP A 75 -8.15 24.93 -2.39
C ASP A 75 -7.35 23.64 -2.17
N SER A 76 -7.79 22.56 -2.83
CA SER A 76 -7.11 21.27 -2.83
C SER A 76 -5.85 21.24 -3.71
N GLN A 77 -5.58 22.31 -4.50
CA GLN A 77 -4.41 22.41 -5.38
C GLN A 77 -3.47 23.54 -4.95
N ALA A 78 -2.42 23.18 -4.19
CA ALA A 78 -1.41 24.12 -3.69
C ALA A 78 -0.75 24.97 -4.81
N SER A 79 -0.41 24.37 -5.94
CA SER A 79 0.30 25.05 -7.05
C SER A 79 -0.50 26.21 -7.67
N SER A 80 -1.82 26.02 -7.86
CA SER A 80 -2.73 27.05 -8.36
C SER A 80 -2.88 28.21 -7.35
N LEU A 81 -2.93 27.89 -6.06
CA LEU A 81 -3.00 28.89 -5.00
C LEU A 81 -1.71 29.71 -4.94
N TRP A 82 -0.55 29.06 -4.93
CA TRP A 82 0.76 29.73 -4.86
C TRP A 82 1.06 30.57 -6.11
N THR A 83 0.68 30.11 -7.29
CA THR A 83 0.78 30.91 -8.53
C THR A 83 -0.04 32.19 -8.44
N TRP A 84 -1.26 32.10 -7.90
CA TRP A 84 -2.12 33.26 -7.71
C TRP A 84 -1.58 34.22 -6.64
N LEU A 85 -1.10 33.69 -5.50
CA LEU A 85 -0.51 34.50 -4.42
C LEU A 85 0.73 35.26 -4.88
N LYS A 86 1.61 34.62 -5.67
CA LYS A 86 2.78 35.26 -6.27
C LYS A 86 2.43 36.37 -7.26
N GLY A 87 1.23 36.32 -7.86
CA GLY A 87 0.71 37.36 -8.76
C GLY A 87 0.00 38.51 -8.05
N CYS A 88 -0.10 38.51 -6.72
CA CYS A 88 -0.81 39.53 -5.94
C CYS A 88 0.09 40.68 -5.43
N ASP A 89 1.35 40.79 -5.89
CA ASP A 89 2.32 41.85 -5.52
C ASP A 89 2.47 42.10 -4.00
N LEU A 90 2.41 41.04 -3.20
CA LEU A 90 2.57 41.10 -1.75
C LEU A 90 4.06 41.16 -1.37
N ARG A 91 4.47 42.16 -0.60
CA ARG A 91 5.87 42.34 -0.18
C ARG A 91 6.28 41.34 0.91
N ASN A 92 5.31 40.90 1.71
CA ASN A 92 5.54 40.07 2.90
C ASN A 92 5.10 38.60 2.74
N LEU A 93 4.88 38.12 1.52
CA LEU A 93 4.32 36.78 1.27
C LEU A 93 5.13 35.64 1.94
N THR A 94 6.45 35.76 2.03
CA THR A 94 7.34 34.77 2.68
C THR A 94 7.19 34.70 4.20
N SER A 95 6.63 35.74 4.82
CA SER A 95 6.35 35.79 6.26
C SER A 95 4.90 35.44 6.61
N MET A 96 4.03 35.32 5.60
CA MET A 96 2.62 34.94 5.79
C MET A 96 2.47 33.43 5.85
N LEU A 97 1.55 32.97 6.69
CA LEU A 97 1.21 31.55 6.82
C LEU A 97 0.09 31.21 5.85
N VAL A 98 0.38 30.37 4.84
CA VAL A 98 -0.63 29.85 3.91
C VAL A 98 -1.14 28.51 4.42
N LEU A 99 -2.42 28.49 4.80
CA LEU A 99 -3.02 27.44 5.61
C LEU A 99 -4.25 26.82 4.95
N ASP A 100 -4.42 25.53 5.21
CA ASP A 100 -5.63 24.79 4.89
C ASP A 100 -6.77 25.16 5.86
N ILE A 101 -8.02 24.97 5.41
CA ILE A 101 -9.23 25.24 6.18
C ILE A 101 -9.30 24.45 7.49
N SER A 102 -8.60 23.32 7.60
CA SER A 102 -8.47 22.54 8.83
C SER A 102 -7.96 23.40 10.00
N TRP A 103 -6.95 24.25 9.79
CA TRP A 103 -6.45 25.14 10.86
C TRP A 103 -7.50 26.12 11.35
N PHE A 104 -8.28 26.69 10.42
CA PHE A 104 -9.37 27.58 10.75
C PHE A 104 -10.44 26.84 11.55
N THR A 105 -10.79 25.63 11.14
CA THR A 105 -11.78 24.78 11.82
C THR A 105 -11.35 24.45 13.25
N ASP A 106 -10.09 24.08 13.44
CA ASP A 106 -9.51 23.79 14.76
C ASP A 106 -9.46 25.05 15.63
N SER A 107 -9.09 26.20 15.07
CA SER A 107 -9.07 27.49 15.78
C SER A 107 -10.46 27.96 16.19
N MET A 108 -11.49 27.74 15.37
CA MET A 108 -12.87 28.08 15.72
C MET A 108 -13.44 27.15 16.79
N ARG A 109 -13.04 25.87 16.79
CA ARG A 109 -13.41 24.88 17.81
C ARG A 109 -12.86 25.26 19.18
N GLU A 110 -11.58 25.63 19.23
CA GLU A 110 -10.89 26.03 20.47
C GLU A 110 -11.17 27.49 20.88
N GLY A 111 -11.75 28.29 19.99
CA GLY A 111 -12.06 29.71 20.23
C GLY A 111 -10.83 30.61 20.33
N ARG A 112 -9.66 30.14 19.89
CA ARG A 112 -8.38 30.85 19.85
C ARG A 112 -7.50 30.31 18.71
N PRO A 113 -6.51 31.07 18.20
CA PRO A 113 -5.58 30.56 17.21
C PRO A 113 -4.82 29.35 17.76
N VAL A 114 -4.93 28.20 17.09
CA VAL A 114 -4.13 27.01 17.45
C VAL A 114 -2.73 27.10 16.87
N ALA A 115 -1.77 26.40 17.47
CA ALA A 115 -0.43 26.30 16.91
C ALA A 115 -0.50 25.74 15.48
N VAL A 116 0.26 26.34 14.57
CA VAL A 116 0.34 25.84 13.19
C VAL A 116 1.16 24.55 13.20
N GLU A 117 0.60 23.51 12.61
CA GLU A 117 1.22 22.19 12.47
C GLU A 117 1.49 21.93 10.98
N THR A 118 2.29 20.93 10.66
CA THR A 118 2.59 20.55 9.27
C THR A 118 1.34 20.23 8.46
N ARG A 119 0.33 19.58 9.08
CA ARG A 119 -0.97 19.27 8.45
C ARG A 119 -1.79 20.51 8.05
N HIS A 120 -1.50 21.65 8.68
CA HIS A 120 -2.21 22.91 8.47
C HIS A 120 -1.61 23.73 7.32
N LEU A 121 -0.37 23.45 6.91
CA LEU A 121 0.38 24.26 5.94
C LEU A 121 0.14 23.81 4.50
N ILE A 122 -0.15 24.77 3.62
CA ILE A 122 -0.16 24.55 2.17
C ILE A 122 1.22 24.93 1.63
N GLN A 123 2.05 23.94 1.27
CA GLN A 123 3.44 24.18 0.85
C GLN A 123 3.56 24.75 -0.58
N ASP A 124 4.51 25.66 -0.78
CA ASP A 124 4.86 26.23 -2.09
C ASP A 124 5.68 25.23 -2.91
N THR A 125 5.01 24.39 -3.69
CA THR A 125 5.64 23.46 -4.62
C THR A 125 5.92 24.15 -5.96
N LEU A 126 6.96 25.01 -5.97
CA LEU A 126 7.70 25.37 -7.19
C LEU A 126 9.18 25.07 -6.96
N PRO A 127 9.91 24.55 -7.97
CA PRO A 127 11.25 24.01 -7.78
C PRO A 127 12.23 25.16 -7.52
N THR A 128 12.67 25.32 -6.27
CA THR A 128 13.81 26.17 -5.97
C THR A 128 15.04 25.52 -6.57
N ALA A 129 15.54 26.09 -7.67
CA ALA A 129 16.84 25.75 -8.23
C ALA A 129 17.89 25.93 -7.12
N SER A 130 18.40 24.82 -6.59
CA SER A 130 19.63 24.83 -5.81
C SER A 130 20.76 25.12 -6.78
N GLU A 131 21.36 26.28 -6.66
CA GLU A 131 22.66 26.56 -7.24
C GLU A 131 23.66 25.49 -6.78
N GLY A 132 24.46 24.98 -7.71
CA GLY A 132 25.68 24.24 -7.38
C GLY A 132 25.53 22.73 -7.14
N SER A 133 24.85 21.99 -8.02
CA SER A 133 25.24 20.61 -8.30
C SER A 133 24.92 20.28 -9.75
N THR A 134 25.94 19.85 -10.49
CA THR A 134 25.84 19.35 -11.86
C THR A 134 24.63 18.43 -12.02
N PRO A 135 23.86 18.51 -13.13
CA PRO A 135 22.74 17.61 -13.35
C PRO A 135 23.28 16.19 -13.49
N THR A 136 23.14 15.41 -12.43
CA THR A 136 23.22 13.95 -12.51
C THR A 136 22.18 13.54 -13.55
N PRO A 137 22.53 12.71 -14.55
CA PRO A 137 21.58 12.35 -15.60
C PRO A 137 20.33 11.79 -14.93
N VAL A 138 19.16 12.35 -15.28
CA VAL A 138 17.85 11.81 -14.90
C VAL A 138 17.88 10.34 -15.28
N THR A 139 18.08 9.48 -14.29
CA THR A 139 18.24 8.06 -14.54
C THR A 139 16.85 7.56 -14.84
N THR A 140 16.49 7.55 -16.13
CA THR A 140 15.21 7.05 -16.61
C THR A 140 15.01 5.65 -16.05
N VAL A 141 13.97 5.46 -15.24
CA VAL A 141 13.67 4.18 -14.62
C VAL A 141 13.28 3.21 -15.73
N SER A 142 14.02 2.10 -15.89
CA SER A 142 13.70 1.11 -16.92
C SER A 142 12.38 0.39 -16.63
N GLN A 143 11.64 0.04 -17.68
CA GLN A 143 10.47 -0.84 -17.57
C GLN A 143 10.83 -2.28 -17.17
N TYR A 144 12.06 -2.71 -17.42
CA TYR A 144 12.52 -4.06 -17.14
C TYR A 144 13.12 -4.15 -15.73
N ALA A 145 12.58 -5.04 -14.89
CA ALA A 145 13.04 -5.20 -13.52
C ALA A 145 14.53 -5.59 -13.42
N CYS A 146 15.06 -6.36 -14.37
CA CYS A 146 16.48 -6.75 -14.42
C CYS A 146 17.44 -5.59 -14.69
N GLN A 147 16.94 -4.44 -15.14
CA GLN A 147 17.72 -3.22 -15.37
C GLN A 147 17.54 -2.21 -14.22
N ARG A 148 16.96 -2.64 -13.09
CA ARG A 148 16.77 -1.82 -11.89
C ARG A 148 17.40 -2.52 -10.70
N ARG A 149 17.93 -1.72 -9.77
CA ARG A 149 18.30 -2.22 -8.45
C ARG A 149 17.07 -2.17 -7.56
N ILE A 150 16.68 -3.32 -7.00
CA ILE A 150 15.57 -3.42 -6.05
C ILE A 150 16.15 -4.01 -4.76
N THR A 151 16.14 -3.21 -3.70
CA THR A 151 16.55 -3.63 -2.35
C THR A 151 15.41 -4.33 -1.62
N THR A 152 15.70 -4.92 -0.47
CA THR A 152 14.67 -5.48 0.43
C THR A 152 13.84 -4.40 1.12
N GLU A 153 14.40 -3.19 1.27
CA GLU A 153 13.68 -2.02 1.75
C GLU A 153 12.74 -1.48 0.68
N ASN A 154 11.49 -1.22 1.07
CA ASN A 154 10.44 -0.68 0.19
C ASN A 154 9.79 0.55 0.82
N SER A 155 10.15 1.73 0.32
CA SER A 155 9.63 3.02 0.78
C SER A 155 8.17 3.28 0.37
N ASN A 156 7.63 2.52 -0.57
CA ASN A 156 6.34 2.75 -1.21
C ASN A 156 5.31 1.65 -0.88
N LYS A 157 5.43 1.05 0.31
CA LYS A 157 4.67 -0.13 0.73
C LYS A 157 3.15 0.07 0.61
N ILE A 158 2.65 1.25 0.95
CA ILE A 158 1.21 1.58 0.88
C ILE A 158 0.63 1.38 -0.53
N PHE A 159 1.39 1.71 -1.58
CA PHE A 159 0.97 1.50 -2.97
C PHE A 159 1.22 0.07 -3.42
N THR A 160 2.38 -0.49 -3.06
CA THR A 160 2.76 -1.82 -3.55
C THR A 160 1.89 -2.92 -2.94
N ASP A 161 1.50 -2.79 -1.67
CA ASP A 161 0.57 -3.72 -1.01
C ASP A 161 -0.82 -3.65 -1.67
N ALA A 162 -1.31 -2.44 -1.95
CA ALA A 162 -2.57 -2.23 -2.67
C ALA A 162 -2.55 -2.88 -4.06
N PHE A 163 -1.46 -2.71 -4.81
CA PHE A 163 -1.27 -3.34 -6.12
C PHE A 163 -1.12 -4.86 -6.04
N GLU A 164 -0.54 -5.40 -4.97
CA GLU A 164 -0.49 -6.86 -4.75
C GLU A 164 -1.90 -7.43 -4.53
N VAL A 165 -2.75 -6.77 -3.75
CA VAL A 165 -4.16 -7.18 -3.57
C VAL A 165 -4.93 -7.16 -4.90
N LEU A 166 -4.75 -6.09 -5.69
CA LEU A 166 -5.38 -5.98 -7.01
C LEU A 166 -4.87 -7.09 -7.95
N ALA A 167 -3.55 -7.33 -7.97
CA ALA A 167 -2.95 -8.39 -8.78
C ALA A 167 -3.50 -9.78 -8.43
N ASP A 168 -3.61 -10.10 -7.13
CA ASP A 168 -4.18 -11.36 -6.65
C ASP A 168 -5.66 -11.49 -7.05
N SER A 169 -6.44 -10.42 -6.95
CA SER A 169 -7.86 -10.42 -7.34
C SER A 169 -8.06 -10.70 -8.84
N TYR A 170 -7.22 -10.11 -9.69
CA TYR A 170 -7.24 -10.38 -11.13
C TYR A 170 -6.74 -11.78 -11.47
N GLU A 171 -5.77 -12.32 -10.73
CA GLU A 171 -5.31 -13.71 -10.87
C GLU A 171 -6.43 -14.70 -10.56
N PHE A 172 -7.18 -14.47 -9.48
CA PHE A 172 -8.37 -15.27 -9.13
C PHE A 172 -9.55 -15.10 -10.09
N SER A 173 -9.57 -14.01 -10.85
CA SER A 173 -10.58 -13.75 -11.88
C SER A 173 -10.14 -14.26 -13.27
N GLU A 174 -8.96 -14.87 -13.38
CA GLU A 174 -8.36 -15.33 -14.65
C GLU A 174 -8.16 -14.21 -15.69
N ILE A 175 -7.99 -12.96 -15.23
CA ILE A 175 -7.71 -11.79 -16.08
C ILE A 175 -6.20 -11.50 -16.03
N GLU A 176 -5.42 -12.33 -16.72
CA GLU A 176 -3.95 -12.35 -16.62
C GLU A 176 -3.27 -11.01 -16.98
N GLY A 177 -3.79 -10.28 -17.97
CA GLY A 177 -3.21 -9.02 -18.43
C GLY A 177 -3.18 -7.94 -17.35
N SER A 178 -4.27 -7.80 -16.59
CA SER A 178 -4.38 -6.82 -15.50
C SER A 178 -3.51 -7.20 -14.31
N CYS A 179 -3.44 -8.50 -13.98
CA CYS A 179 -2.55 -9.01 -12.93
C CYS A 179 -1.08 -8.62 -13.19
N LEU A 180 -0.59 -8.85 -14.41
CA LEU A 180 0.79 -8.50 -14.78
C LEU A 180 1.05 -6.99 -14.73
N ALA A 181 0.07 -6.17 -15.10
CA ALA A 181 0.20 -4.71 -15.03
C ALA A 181 0.43 -4.22 -13.60
N PHE A 182 -0.39 -4.66 -12.63
CA PHE A 182 -0.21 -4.30 -11.22
C PHE A 182 1.10 -4.84 -10.63
N ARG A 183 1.51 -6.07 -10.99
CA ARG A 183 2.82 -6.62 -10.57
C ARG A 183 3.99 -5.79 -11.10
N ARG A 184 3.92 -5.31 -12.34
CA ARG A 184 4.94 -4.43 -12.93
C ARG A 184 4.96 -3.06 -12.27
N ALA A 185 3.80 -2.46 -12.04
CA ALA A 185 3.67 -1.19 -11.32
C ALA A 185 4.27 -1.27 -9.91
N ALA A 186 3.90 -2.30 -9.14
CA ALA A 186 4.47 -2.55 -7.82
C ALA A 186 6.00 -2.73 -7.88
N SER A 187 6.51 -3.46 -8.88
CA SER A 187 7.95 -3.65 -9.07
C SER A 187 8.71 -2.35 -9.38
N VAL A 188 8.10 -1.42 -10.13
CA VAL A 188 8.68 -0.09 -10.37
C VAL A 188 8.76 0.69 -9.06
N LEU A 189 7.66 0.76 -8.31
CA LEU A 189 7.62 1.53 -7.05
C LEU A 189 8.57 0.97 -5.97
N LYS A 190 8.75 -0.36 -5.91
CA LYS A 190 9.74 -1.02 -5.03
C LYS A 190 11.18 -0.63 -5.35
N SER A 191 11.47 -0.19 -6.58
CA SER A 191 12.82 0.21 -6.99
C SER A 191 13.17 1.66 -6.65
N LEU A 192 12.19 2.47 -6.26
CA LEU A 192 12.40 3.89 -6.01
C LEU A 192 13.13 4.09 -4.67
N PRO A 193 14.16 4.94 -4.62
CA PRO A 193 14.89 5.22 -3.40
C PRO A 193 14.10 6.14 -2.44
N CYS A 194 13.03 6.77 -2.92
CA CYS A 194 12.24 7.74 -2.17
C CYS A 194 10.76 7.34 -2.12
N VAL A 195 10.07 7.90 -1.12
CA VAL A 195 8.62 7.83 -0.99
C VAL A 195 7.97 8.73 -2.03
N VAL A 196 7.00 8.20 -2.77
CA VAL A 196 6.12 8.96 -3.67
C VAL A 196 5.16 9.79 -2.81
N ARG A 197 5.17 11.11 -2.98
CA ARG A 197 4.36 12.06 -2.19
C ARG A 197 3.25 12.70 -3.00
N CYS A 198 3.38 12.74 -4.32
CA CYS A 198 2.35 13.20 -5.21
C CYS A 198 2.40 12.43 -6.53
N LEU A 199 1.35 12.55 -7.36
CA LEU A 199 1.34 11.92 -8.67
C LEU A 199 2.41 12.48 -9.62
N GLY A 200 2.84 13.74 -9.41
CA GLY A 200 3.91 14.36 -10.20
C GLY A 200 5.22 13.58 -10.13
N ASP A 201 5.52 12.95 -8.99
CA ASP A 201 6.71 12.10 -8.80
C ASP A 201 6.70 10.84 -9.70
N THR A 202 5.58 10.58 -10.39
CA THR A 202 5.35 9.35 -11.16
C THR A 202 5.20 9.58 -12.66
N GLU A 203 5.34 10.82 -13.14
CA GLU A 203 5.09 11.18 -14.55
C GLU A 203 5.97 10.38 -15.53
N ASP A 204 7.26 10.23 -15.22
CA ASP A 204 8.23 9.54 -16.06
C ASP A 204 8.39 8.05 -15.74
N LEU A 205 7.59 7.50 -14.83
CA LEU A 205 7.72 6.11 -14.41
C LEU A 205 7.02 5.17 -15.39
N PRO A 206 7.71 4.12 -15.87
CA PRO A 206 7.10 3.13 -16.74
C PRO A 206 6.11 2.26 -15.97
N CYS A 207 5.26 1.56 -16.72
CA CYS A 207 4.30 0.58 -16.18
C CYS A 207 3.22 1.15 -15.24
N LEU A 208 3.10 2.48 -15.14
CA LEU A 208 1.99 3.15 -14.44
C LEU A 208 0.94 3.63 -15.44
N GLY A 209 -0.09 2.82 -15.62
CA GLY A 209 -1.28 3.17 -16.41
C GLY A 209 -2.29 4.01 -15.64
N GLU A 210 -3.38 4.37 -16.32
CA GLU A 210 -4.47 5.20 -15.77
C GLU A 210 -5.06 4.61 -14.48
N HIS A 211 -5.38 3.31 -14.45
CA HIS A 211 -5.95 2.66 -13.26
C HIS A 211 -4.97 2.64 -12.09
N THR A 212 -3.70 2.29 -12.31
CA THR A 212 -2.68 2.35 -11.24
C THR A 212 -2.50 3.77 -10.70
N LYS A 213 -2.54 4.79 -11.56
CA LYS A 213 -2.43 6.20 -11.14
C LYS A 213 -3.66 6.64 -10.34
N ALA A 214 -4.86 6.23 -10.75
CA ALA A 214 -6.09 6.52 -10.01
C ALA A 214 -6.07 5.91 -8.58
N VAL A 215 -5.60 4.66 -8.45
CA VAL A 215 -5.43 4.01 -7.14
C VAL A 215 -4.38 4.75 -6.29
N MET A 216 -3.27 5.18 -6.90
CA MET A 216 -2.26 5.98 -6.18
C MET A 216 -2.81 7.33 -5.73
N GLU A 217 -3.58 8.02 -6.57
CA GLU A 217 -4.23 9.29 -6.25
C GLU A 217 -5.16 9.15 -5.04
N GLU A 218 -5.99 8.12 -5.06
CA GLU A 218 -6.92 7.80 -3.98
C GLU A 218 -6.18 7.52 -2.67
N ILE A 219 -5.09 6.74 -2.73
CA ILE A 219 -4.24 6.46 -1.56
C ILE A 219 -3.55 7.72 -1.05
N LEU A 220 -3.05 8.58 -1.93
CA LEU A 220 -2.43 9.84 -1.55
C LEU A 220 -3.43 10.80 -0.89
N GLN A 221 -4.67 10.82 -1.37
CA GLN A 221 -5.72 11.72 -0.89
C GLN A 221 -6.36 11.23 0.42
N TYR A 222 -6.63 9.93 0.54
CA TYR A 222 -7.42 9.36 1.64
C TYR A 222 -6.62 8.43 2.56
N GLY A 223 -5.36 8.13 2.23
CA GLY A 223 -4.52 7.18 2.97
C GLY A 223 -4.87 5.71 2.73
N ARG A 224 -5.78 5.42 1.78
CA ARG A 224 -6.30 4.08 1.48
C ARG A 224 -6.90 4.02 0.09
N SER A 225 -7.13 2.81 -0.43
CA SER A 225 -7.92 2.60 -1.64
C SER A 225 -9.24 1.91 -1.33
N PHE A 226 -10.36 2.49 -1.77
CA PHE A 226 -11.70 1.96 -1.55
C PHE A 226 -11.95 0.69 -2.38
N GLU A 227 -11.38 0.62 -3.59
CA GLU A 227 -11.41 -0.60 -4.40
C GLU A 227 -10.70 -1.76 -3.69
N VAL A 228 -9.51 -1.50 -3.13
CA VAL A 228 -8.74 -2.49 -2.37
C VAL A 228 -9.50 -2.93 -1.12
N GLU A 229 -10.08 -2.02 -0.35
CA GLU A 229 -10.88 -2.35 0.83
C GLU A 229 -12.10 -3.22 0.46
N LYS A 230 -12.76 -2.91 -0.66
CA LYS A 230 -13.87 -3.71 -1.17
C LYS A 230 -13.42 -5.13 -1.52
N ILE A 231 -12.28 -5.30 -2.18
CA ILE A 231 -11.70 -6.62 -2.51
C ILE A 231 -11.34 -7.37 -1.24
N LEU A 232 -10.69 -6.72 -0.28
CA LEU A 232 -10.34 -7.35 1.00
C LEU A 232 -11.56 -7.79 1.81
N SER A 233 -12.72 -7.15 1.60
CA SER A 233 -14.00 -7.49 2.24
C SER A 233 -14.83 -8.49 1.44
N ASP A 234 -14.40 -8.88 0.24
CA ASP A 234 -15.12 -9.80 -0.64
C ASP A 234 -14.95 -11.25 -0.19
N GLU A 235 -16.07 -11.95 0.05
CA GLU A 235 -16.07 -13.34 0.55
C GLU A 235 -15.31 -14.29 -0.39
N ARG A 236 -15.47 -14.08 -1.71
CA ARG A 236 -14.78 -14.89 -2.72
C ARG A 236 -13.28 -14.69 -2.61
N PHE A 237 -12.80 -13.45 -2.62
CA PHE A 237 -11.37 -13.16 -2.46
C PHE A 237 -10.79 -13.76 -1.17
N GLN A 238 -11.46 -13.55 -0.03
CA GLN A 238 -11.02 -14.11 1.26
C GLN A 238 -10.95 -15.64 1.24
N THR A 239 -11.97 -16.31 0.69
CA THR A 239 -12.01 -17.77 0.61
C THR A 239 -10.92 -18.32 -0.30
N LEU A 240 -10.68 -17.66 -1.45
CA LEU A 240 -9.64 -18.08 -2.38
C LEU A 240 -8.24 -17.86 -1.78
N LYS A 241 -7.99 -16.75 -1.07
CA LYS A 241 -6.75 -16.54 -0.32
C LYS A 241 -6.56 -17.61 0.76
N LEU A 242 -7.61 -17.96 1.50
CA LEU A 242 -7.56 -19.02 2.51
C LEU A 242 -7.19 -20.36 1.87
N PHE A 243 -7.89 -20.78 0.82
CA PHE A 243 -7.62 -22.09 0.21
C PHE A 243 -6.25 -22.15 -0.46
N THR A 244 -5.81 -21.10 -1.14
CA THR A 244 -4.50 -21.05 -1.80
C THR A 244 -3.33 -20.89 -0.84
N SER A 245 -3.59 -20.62 0.46
CA SER A 245 -2.54 -20.67 1.49
C SER A 245 -2.11 -22.09 1.85
N VAL A 246 -2.90 -23.12 1.48
CA VAL A 246 -2.57 -24.52 1.73
C VAL A 246 -1.62 -25.05 0.66
N PHE A 247 -0.50 -25.64 1.08
CA PHE A 247 0.43 -26.29 0.16
C PHE A 247 -0.27 -27.37 -0.71
N GLY A 248 -0.07 -27.30 -2.02
CA GLY A 248 -0.74 -28.17 -3.00
C GLY A 248 -2.11 -27.70 -3.49
N VAL A 249 -2.58 -26.52 -3.05
CA VAL A 249 -3.83 -25.92 -3.51
C VAL A 249 -3.56 -24.68 -4.36
N GLY A 250 -3.71 -24.81 -5.68
CA GLY A 250 -3.65 -23.67 -6.61
C GLY A 250 -5.00 -22.98 -6.85
N PRO A 251 -5.03 -21.83 -7.55
CA PRO A 251 -6.24 -21.04 -7.81
C PRO A 251 -7.40 -21.84 -8.42
N LYS A 252 -7.11 -22.76 -9.36
CA LYS A 252 -8.15 -23.60 -10.00
C LYS A 252 -8.84 -24.55 -9.01
N THR A 253 -8.07 -25.13 -8.08
CA THR A 253 -8.61 -26.02 -7.05
C THR A 253 -9.42 -25.21 -6.03
N ALA A 254 -8.89 -24.07 -5.59
CA ALA A 254 -9.58 -23.16 -4.69
C ALA A 254 -10.92 -22.69 -5.28
N GLU A 255 -10.93 -22.30 -6.56
CA GLU A 255 -12.13 -21.89 -7.28
C GLU A 255 -13.16 -23.02 -7.40
N LYS A 256 -12.71 -24.25 -7.68
CA LYS A 256 -13.59 -25.43 -7.70
C LYS A 256 -14.25 -25.65 -6.35
N TRP A 257 -13.52 -25.52 -5.25
CA TRP A 257 -14.05 -25.64 -3.90
C TRP A 257 -15.03 -24.52 -3.56
N TYR A 258 -14.67 -23.27 -3.89
CA TYR A 258 -15.53 -22.11 -3.70
C TYR A 258 -16.88 -22.26 -4.41
N ARG A 259 -16.88 -22.71 -5.68
CA ARG A 259 -18.10 -22.96 -6.48
C ARG A 259 -18.99 -24.06 -5.91
N ARG A 260 -18.43 -24.97 -5.10
CA ARG A 260 -19.20 -25.98 -4.36
C ARG A 260 -19.82 -25.46 -3.07
N GLY A 261 -19.62 -24.18 -2.74
CA GLY A 261 -20.15 -23.56 -1.52
C GLY A 261 -19.23 -23.70 -0.29
N LEU A 262 -18.01 -24.21 -0.47
CA LEU A 262 -17.05 -24.38 0.63
C LEU A 262 -16.39 -23.04 0.95
N ARG A 263 -16.23 -22.73 2.24
CA ARG A 263 -15.66 -21.47 2.75
C ARG A 263 -14.57 -21.66 3.79
N SER A 264 -14.49 -22.84 4.41
CA SER A 264 -13.53 -23.13 5.47
C SER A 264 -12.73 -24.42 5.22
N PHE A 265 -11.62 -24.59 5.95
CA PHE A 265 -10.88 -25.87 5.95
C PHE A 265 -11.73 -27.03 6.49
N SER A 266 -12.59 -26.77 7.48
CA SER A 266 -13.52 -27.78 8.00
C SER A 266 -14.47 -28.27 6.91
N ASP A 267 -14.98 -27.37 6.07
CA ASP A 267 -15.86 -27.75 4.96
C ASP A 267 -15.13 -28.69 4.00
N ILE A 268 -13.86 -28.39 3.69
CA ILE A 268 -13.05 -29.23 2.79
C ILE A 268 -12.80 -30.63 3.38
N LEU A 269 -12.44 -30.69 4.67
CA LEU A 269 -12.09 -31.94 5.34
C LEU A 269 -13.30 -32.84 5.63
N THR A 270 -14.50 -32.25 5.74
CA THR A 270 -15.74 -32.99 6.03
C THR A 270 -16.55 -33.33 4.79
N GLU A 271 -16.30 -32.67 3.65
CA GLU A 271 -17.04 -32.87 2.41
C GLU A 271 -16.72 -34.25 1.77
N PRO A 272 -17.67 -35.20 1.73
CA PRO A 272 -17.41 -36.58 1.29
C PRO A 272 -16.98 -36.69 -0.18
N GLY A 273 -17.36 -35.70 -1.01
CA GLY A 273 -17.01 -35.65 -2.43
C GLY A 273 -15.66 -34.98 -2.74
N ILE A 274 -14.82 -34.68 -1.75
CA ILE A 274 -13.47 -34.18 -1.97
C ILE A 274 -12.46 -35.28 -1.68
N GLN A 275 -11.63 -35.57 -2.68
CA GLN A 275 -10.46 -36.41 -2.52
C GLN A 275 -9.22 -35.53 -2.63
N LEU A 276 -8.54 -35.34 -1.50
CA LEU A 276 -7.29 -34.61 -1.44
C LEU A 276 -6.16 -35.48 -2.00
N ASN A 277 -5.33 -34.91 -2.87
CA ASN A 277 -4.11 -35.58 -3.30
C ASN A 277 -3.05 -35.57 -2.16
N ARG A 278 -1.97 -36.36 -2.30
CA ARG A 278 -0.92 -36.45 -1.26
C ARG A 278 -0.35 -35.09 -0.85
N MET A 279 -0.12 -34.20 -1.80
CA MET A 279 0.42 -32.85 -1.54
C MET A 279 -0.53 -32.02 -0.69
N GLN A 280 -1.83 -32.06 -1.01
CA GLN A 280 -2.88 -31.36 -0.26
C GLN A 280 -3.07 -31.96 1.13
N GLN A 281 -3.03 -33.29 1.27
CA GLN A 281 -3.10 -33.96 2.57
C GLN A 281 -1.95 -33.48 3.48
N THR A 282 -0.71 -33.47 2.97
CA THR A 282 0.45 -32.92 3.69
C THR A 282 0.26 -31.43 4.02
N GLY A 283 -0.25 -30.65 3.06
CA GLY A 283 -0.51 -29.22 3.26
C GLY A 283 -1.52 -28.94 4.37
N PHE A 284 -2.59 -29.74 4.49
CA PHE A 284 -3.54 -29.63 5.60
C PHE A 284 -2.95 -30.13 6.93
N LEU A 285 -2.22 -31.25 6.90
CA LEU A 285 -1.64 -31.85 8.11
C LEU A 285 -0.63 -30.92 8.79
N HIS A 286 0.17 -30.20 8.01
CA HIS A 286 1.24 -29.33 8.50
C HIS A 286 0.94 -27.83 8.26
N TYR A 287 -0.33 -27.46 8.10
CA TYR A 287 -0.71 -26.10 7.73
C TYR A 287 -0.15 -25.04 8.67
N GLU A 288 -0.26 -25.25 9.99
CA GLU A 288 0.22 -24.30 11.00
C GLU A 288 1.73 -24.10 10.92
N ASP A 289 2.49 -25.18 10.73
CA ASP A 289 3.95 -25.13 10.64
C ASP A 289 4.41 -24.48 9.33
N ILE A 290 3.81 -24.85 8.20
CA ILE A 290 4.12 -24.30 6.87
C ILE A 290 3.73 -22.83 6.76
N SER A 291 2.67 -22.40 7.45
CA SER A 291 2.23 -21.00 7.48
C SER A 291 3.14 -20.10 8.30
N ARG A 292 3.98 -20.67 9.17
CA ARG A 292 4.92 -19.93 10.01
C ARG A 292 6.13 -19.49 9.19
N ALA A 293 6.46 -18.20 9.25
CA ALA A 293 7.63 -17.68 8.56
C ALA A 293 8.92 -18.32 9.08
N VAL A 294 9.77 -18.78 8.15
CA VAL A 294 11.09 -19.32 8.43
C VAL A 294 12.08 -18.16 8.54
N SER A 295 12.87 -18.13 9.62
CA SER A 295 13.93 -17.15 9.82
C SER A 295 15.21 -17.52 9.07
N LYS A 296 16.05 -16.53 8.79
CA LYS A 296 17.38 -16.75 8.20
C LYS A 296 18.28 -17.63 9.08
N ALA A 297 18.09 -17.61 10.39
CA ALA A 297 18.79 -18.49 11.31
C ALA A 297 18.35 -19.95 11.14
N GLU A 298 17.05 -20.22 11.07
CA GLU A 298 16.51 -21.56 10.76
C GLU A 298 16.98 -22.03 9.38
N ALA A 299 16.94 -21.17 8.36
CA ALA A 299 17.44 -21.49 7.02
C ALA A 299 18.93 -21.87 7.01
N ARG A 300 19.77 -21.22 7.83
CA ARG A 300 21.19 -21.58 7.98
C ARG A 300 21.38 -22.89 8.72
N ALA A 301 20.62 -23.12 9.79
CA ALA A 301 20.67 -24.37 10.55
C ALA A 301 20.30 -25.57 9.66
N LEU A 302 19.24 -25.42 8.86
CA LEU A 302 18.87 -26.40 7.85
C LEU A 302 19.95 -26.59 6.79
N GLY A 303 20.59 -25.50 6.35
CA GLY A 303 21.72 -25.56 5.43
C GLY A 303 22.86 -26.43 5.94
N ASN A 304 23.19 -26.38 7.23
CA ASN A 304 24.22 -27.23 7.83
C ASN A 304 23.82 -28.72 7.80
N ILE A 305 22.56 -29.04 8.08
CA ILE A 305 22.06 -30.43 8.06
C ILE A 305 22.15 -31.00 6.64
N ILE A 306 21.72 -30.23 5.64
CA ILE A 306 21.80 -30.65 4.24
C ILE A 306 23.25 -30.73 3.79
N ASP A 307 24.10 -29.79 4.19
CA ASP A 307 25.55 -29.80 3.89
C ASP A 307 26.21 -31.09 4.40
N GLU A 308 25.94 -31.49 5.64
CA GLU A 308 26.43 -32.75 6.21
C GLU A 308 25.92 -33.98 5.45
N ALA A 309 24.64 -34.00 5.08
CA ALA A 309 24.05 -35.10 4.32
C ALA A 309 24.65 -35.20 2.91
N VAL A 310 24.85 -34.08 2.23
CA VAL A 310 25.42 -33.98 0.89
C VAL A 310 26.88 -34.44 0.88
N HIS A 311 27.70 -33.96 1.82
CA HIS A 311 29.13 -34.31 1.88
C HIS A 311 29.38 -35.76 2.31
N ALA A 312 28.41 -36.40 2.96
CA ALA A 312 28.46 -37.84 3.20
C ALA A 312 28.29 -38.68 1.92
N ILE A 313 27.72 -38.09 0.85
CA ILE A 313 27.45 -38.74 -0.44
C ILE A 313 28.54 -38.41 -1.46
N THR A 314 28.95 -37.15 -1.53
CA THR A 314 30.01 -36.68 -2.44
C THR A 314 30.82 -35.56 -1.77
N LEU A 315 32.11 -35.80 -1.57
CA LEU A 315 33.00 -34.88 -0.84
C LEU A 315 33.25 -33.54 -1.56
N ASP A 316 33.05 -33.48 -2.88
CA ASP A 316 33.30 -32.29 -3.70
C ASP A 316 32.01 -31.55 -4.10
N ALA A 317 30.89 -31.91 -3.49
CA ALA A 317 29.62 -31.27 -3.75
C ALA A 317 29.64 -29.79 -3.31
N ILE A 318 28.89 -28.98 -4.04
CA ILE A 318 28.71 -27.56 -3.79
C ILE A 318 27.24 -27.34 -3.48
N ILE A 319 26.97 -26.84 -2.27
CA ILE A 319 25.64 -26.41 -1.84
C ILE A 319 25.58 -24.88 -1.73
N ALA A 320 24.49 -24.30 -2.21
CA ALA A 320 24.24 -22.87 -2.10
C ALA A 320 22.81 -22.59 -1.63
N LEU A 321 22.68 -21.81 -0.56
CA LEU A 321 21.42 -21.20 -0.17
C LEU A 321 20.99 -20.18 -1.23
N THR A 322 19.78 -20.33 -1.76
CA THR A 322 19.22 -19.50 -2.84
C THR A 322 17.94 -18.77 -2.40
N GLY A 323 16.95 -18.64 -3.29
CA GLY A 323 15.65 -18.10 -2.92
C GLY A 323 15.64 -16.66 -2.39
N GLY A 324 14.66 -16.40 -1.53
CA GLY A 324 14.52 -15.11 -0.83
C GLY A 324 15.68 -14.79 0.10
N PHE A 325 16.25 -15.80 0.77
CA PHE A 325 17.36 -15.62 1.71
C PHE A 325 18.64 -15.16 1.02
N ARG A 326 18.96 -15.69 -0.18
CA ARG A 326 20.08 -15.19 -1.00
C ARG A 326 19.90 -13.75 -1.45
N ARG A 327 18.65 -13.29 -1.60
CA ARG A 327 18.31 -11.88 -1.88
C ARG A 327 18.36 -10.99 -0.63
N GLY A 328 18.67 -11.55 0.54
CA GLY A 328 18.82 -10.81 1.79
C GLY A 328 17.55 -10.70 2.64
N LYS A 329 16.50 -11.48 2.35
CA LYS A 329 15.33 -11.55 3.25
C LYS A 329 15.74 -12.14 4.61
N GLU A 330 15.21 -11.58 5.69
CA GLU A 330 15.37 -12.12 7.04
C GLU A 330 14.36 -13.23 7.34
N PHE A 331 13.20 -13.18 6.68
CA PHE A 331 12.13 -14.17 6.80
C PHE A 331 11.63 -14.62 5.42
N GLY A 332 11.31 -15.91 5.30
CA GLY A 332 10.82 -16.57 4.09
C GLY A 332 9.68 -17.55 4.39
N HIS A 333 9.07 -18.10 3.33
CA HIS A 333 8.05 -19.15 3.44
C HIS A 333 8.62 -20.57 3.32
N ASP A 334 9.80 -20.69 2.72
CA ASP A 334 10.51 -21.92 2.38
C ASP A 334 12.00 -21.64 2.33
N VAL A 335 12.82 -22.69 2.27
CA VAL A 335 14.27 -22.58 2.10
C VAL A 335 14.71 -23.29 0.82
N ASP A 336 15.28 -22.52 -0.11
CA ASP A 336 15.75 -23.04 -1.39
C ASP A 336 17.26 -23.33 -1.37
N PHE A 337 17.66 -24.56 -1.72
CA PHE A 337 19.06 -24.92 -1.96
C PHE A 337 19.29 -25.39 -3.39
N ILE A 338 20.41 -24.96 -3.97
CA ILE A 338 20.97 -25.58 -5.17
C ILE A 338 22.14 -26.46 -4.74
N VAL A 339 22.14 -27.71 -5.20
CA VAL A 339 23.24 -28.65 -5.01
C VAL A 339 23.77 -29.11 -6.37
N THR A 340 25.10 -29.14 -6.50
CA THR A 340 25.81 -29.62 -7.69
C THR A 340 27.11 -30.33 -7.28
N THR A 341 27.73 -31.08 -8.19
CA THR A 341 29.04 -31.73 -8.02
C THR A 341 29.81 -31.59 -9.33
N PRO A 342 31.15 -31.46 -9.31
CA PRO A 342 31.95 -31.46 -10.53
C PRO A 342 31.98 -32.82 -11.24
N GLU A 343 31.54 -33.91 -10.59
CA GLU A 343 31.40 -35.22 -11.20
C GLU A 343 30.24 -35.23 -12.21
N LEU A 344 30.58 -35.39 -13.50
CA LEU A 344 29.60 -35.50 -14.58
C LEU A 344 28.62 -36.66 -14.34
N ASP A 345 27.34 -36.43 -14.63
CA ASP A 345 26.22 -37.37 -14.56
C ASP A 345 25.77 -37.78 -13.14
N ARG A 346 26.50 -37.43 -12.07
CA ARG A 346 26.05 -37.69 -10.69
C ARG A 346 24.86 -36.85 -10.27
N GLU A 347 24.59 -35.72 -10.93
CA GLU A 347 23.48 -34.83 -10.53
C GLU A 347 22.11 -35.53 -10.64
N ARG A 348 22.00 -36.58 -11.47
CA ARG A 348 20.76 -37.36 -11.65
C ARG A 348 20.40 -38.23 -10.45
N THR A 349 21.41 -38.72 -9.72
CA THR A 349 21.18 -39.58 -8.53
C THR A 349 21.31 -38.79 -7.24
N LEU A 350 21.98 -37.64 -7.28
CA LEU A 350 22.32 -36.85 -6.10
C LEU A 350 21.10 -36.46 -5.25
N LEU A 351 20.02 -36.00 -5.86
CA LEU A 351 18.82 -35.61 -5.12
C LEU A 351 18.14 -36.80 -4.42
N PRO A 352 17.85 -37.94 -5.10
CA PRO A 352 17.43 -39.16 -4.43
C PRO A 352 18.36 -39.59 -3.29
N ASP A 353 19.67 -39.62 -3.53
CA ASP A 353 20.66 -40.03 -2.53
C ASP A 353 20.61 -39.12 -1.27
N ILE A 354 20.43 -37.81 -1.46
CA ILE A 354 20.27 -36.83 -0.38
C ILE A 354 18.99 -37.08 0.41
N ILE A 355 17.86 -37.30 -0.28
CA ILE A 355 16.57 -37.56 0.37
C ILE A 355 16.66 -38.84 1.21
N ASP A 356 17.16 -39.93 0.64
CA ASP A 356 17.33 -41.20 1.35
C ASP A 356 18.23 -41.04 2.60
N ARG A 357 19.28 -40.23 2.50
CA ARG A 357 20.17 -39.92 3.63
C ARG A 357 19.48 -39.12 4.72
N LEU A 358 18.72 -38.09 4.36
CA LEU A 358 17.96 -37.28 5.31
C LEU A 358 16.88 -38.11 6.02
N GLU A 359 16.16 -38.97 5.30
CA GLU A 359 15.18 -39.88 5.87
C GLU A 359 15.80 -40.83 6.91
N GLN A 360 17.01 -41.35 6.64
CA GLN A 360 17.76 -42.18 7.60
C GLN A 360 18.18 -41.40 8.86
N GLN A 361 18.55 -40.12 8.72
CA GLN A 361 18.90 -39.27 9.87
C GLN A 361 17.68 -38.97 10.75
N VAL A 362 16.53 -38.66 10.15
CA VAL A 362 15.25 -38.47 10.86
C VAL A 362 14.83 -39.74 11.60
N PHE A 363 15.04 -40.91 10.98
CA PHE A 363 14.72 -42.20 11.62
C PHE A 363 15.62 -42.50 12.83
N THR A 364 16.88 -42.04 12.79
CA THR A 364 17.87 -42.30 13.86
C THR A 364 17.89 -41.25 14.95
N ASP A 365 17.44 -40.02 14.66
CA ASP A 365 17.21 -38.94 15.63
C ASP A 365 15.78 -38.39 15.49
N PRO A 366 14.82 -38.86 16.31
CA PRO A 366 13.42 -38.42 16.27
C PRO A 366 13.21 -36.94 16.59
N THR A 367 14.25 -36.23 17.04
CA THR A 367 14.17 -34.79 17.28
C THR A 367 14.29 -33.97 15.99
N LEU A 368 14.74 -34.58 14.89
CA LEU A 368 14.76 -34.01 13.55
C LEU A 368 13.42 -34.33 12.85
N THR A 369 12.40 -33.49 13.00
CA THR A 369 11.15 -33.65 12.23
C THR A 369 11.28 -32.97 10.86
N PHE A 370 11.60 -33.74 9.81
CA PHE A 370 11.48 -33.29 8.42
C PHE A 370 10.34 -34.03 7.71
N SER A 371 9.26 -33.32 7.40
CA SER A 371 8.25 -33.80 6.45
C SER A 371 8.67 -33.35 5.05
N LEU A 372 9.44 -34.16 4.32
CA LEU A 372 9.76 -33.87 2.93
C LEU A 372 8.52 -34.13 2.06
N PRO A 373 7.90 -33.11 1.44
CA PRO A 373 6.85 -33.36 0.45
C PRO A 373 7.45 -34.02 -0.80
N PRO A 374 6.65 -34.76 -1.59
CA PRO A 374 7.13 -35.33 -2.84
C PRO A 374 7.56 -34.22 -3.82
N PHE A 375 8.84 -34.20 -4.18
CA PHE A 375 9.43 -33.23 -5.08
C PHE A 375 8.86 -33.36 -6.51
N PRO A 376 8.45 -32.26 -7.17
CA PRO A 376 8.20 -32.27 -8.60
C PRO A 376 9.54 -32.49 -9.33
N LYS A 377 9.55 -33.40 -10.32
CA LYS A 377 10.73 -33.65 -11.16
C LYS A 377 11.17 -32.34 -11.82
N CYS A 378 12.37 -31.86 -11.48
CA CYS A 378 12.94 -30.65 -12.07
C CYS A 378 13.28 -30.91 -13.55
N PRO A 379 12.77 -30.11 -14.51
CA PRO A 379 13.09 -30.25 -15.94
C PRO A 379 14.40 -29.54 -16.36
N LEU A 380 15.15 -28.96 -15.42
CA LEU A 380 16.41 -28.26 -15.71
C LEU A 380 17.60 -29.21 -15.47
N GLY A 381 18.40 -29.42 -16.52
CA GLY A 381 19.63 -30.21 -16.46
C GLY A 381 20.68 -29.61 -15.53
N ASN A 382 21.43 -30.51 -14.90
CA ASN A 382 22.68 -30.32 -14.13
C ASN A 382 22.57 -29.64 -12.75
N ALA A 383 21.37 -29.41 -12.20
CA ALA A 383 21.21 -28.93 -10.83
C ALA A 383 19.96 -29.52 -10.15
N ALA A 384 20.13 -29.97 -8.90
CA ALA A 384 19.01 -30.34 -8.05
C ALA A 384 18.57 -29.14 -7.22
N LEU A 385 17.29 -28.74 -7.33
CA LEU A 385 16.66 -27.76 -6.47
C LEU A 385 15.96 -28.49 -5.33
N LEU A 386 16.43 -28.28 -4.09
CA LEU A 386 15.78 -28.75 -2.89
C LEU A 386 14.99 -27.58 -2.28
N LEU A 387 13.67 -27.64 -2.39
CA LEU A 387 12.73 -26.81 -1.65
C LEU A 387 12.35 -27.52 -0.34
N VAL A 388 12.71 -26.93 0.79
CA VAL A 388 12.34 -27.45 2.12
C VAL A 388 11.37 -26.51 2.80
#